data_AF-A0A9E1GY29-F1
#
_entry.id   AF-A0A9E1GY29-F1
#
_cell.length_a   1.000
_cell.length_b   1.000
_cell.length_c   1.000
_cell.angle_alpha   90.00
_cell.angle_beta   90.00
_cell.angle_gamma   90.00
#
_symmetry.space_group_name_H-M   'P 1'
#
loop_
_entity.id
_entity.type
_entity.pdbx_description
1 polymer ?
#
loop_
_entity_poly.entity_id
_entity_poly.type
_entity_poly.pdbx_seq_one_letter_code
_entity_poly.pdbx_strand_id
1 'polypeptide(L)'
;MEKLRKRLNAWNDGKGGPRKGDWMAALAIVAILTLFFCFLKDFKLTVTQSLTFDSCLFNGRLKDFYTIVNKQALSGYYDAVWGKNLSAGANYSIINYATLGVLCLPIYVIEKLAHITIPFVVYELELKLLFAVAVLYLTKVLADICTAVSMKEETKKWVTFCFLTSPILWYGFLMISQMDIFAVLFMVLGLRAWLQKKKIWELAFFAIAVFYKPLVLIGLIPLFLLREKRISYILRDCIVSVLGLLLQQIFYGSDPGYQRVQKYMSGLYSFWERLFNAGIPTTRNVYTANSSYFIILFILICIVAYSIHNMTMQLAFGLPMLSWLSFILFVQWHPNWLLYMVPFAVMMLGFSYRKKLLCLIECVFSVCWLAVCALGWLFNYDNDLINGGVFSQLLGIHTEGGEFGTIYPILVQKMAGIPVDLYISLLSAVLAAWMAAVGSDLYRNRKGMKMGKKEMTFERGPVLLRSLPMMLFILYSFAICFVSV
;
A
#
# COMPACT_ATOMS: atom_id res chain seq x y z
N MET A 1 29.74 -24.09 -22.97
CA MET A 1 29.30 -22.69 -22.81
C MET A 1 28.09 -22.32 -23.67
N GLU A 2 28.09 -22.59 -24.98
CA GLU A 2 27.00 -22.17 -25.89
C GLU A 2 25.63 -22.84 -25.60
N LYS A 3 25.62 -24.14 -25.27
CA LYS A 3 24.41 -24.87 -24.84
C LYS A 3 23.80 -24.28 -23.56
N LEU A 4 24.64 -23.84 -22.63
CA LEU A 4 24.20 -23.19 -21.38
C LEU A 4 23.60 -21.80 -21.69
N ARG A 5 24.26 -21.00 -22.52
CA ARG A 5 23.76 -19.69 -22.98
C ARG A 5 22.41 -19.81 -23.69
N LYS A 6 22.23 -20.81 -24.56
CA LYS A 6 20.96 -21.06 -25.25
C LYS A 6 19.84 -21.45 -24.28
N ARG A 7 20.15 -22.30 -23.29
CA ARG A 7 19.19 -22.66 -22.22
C ARG A 7 18.81 -21.47 -21.35
N LEU A 8 19.78 -20.65 -20.95
CA LEU A 8 19.55 -19.42 -20.18
C LEU A 8 18.73 -18.41 -20.96
N ASN A 9 19.01 -18.21 -22.25
CA ASN A 9 18.21 -17.34 -23.10
C ASN A 9 16.77 -17.84 -23.25
N ALA A 10 16.57 -19.16 -23.43
CA ALA A 10 15.25 -19.77 -23.51
C ALA A 10 14.48 -19.72 -22.18
N TRP A 11 15.19 -19.78 -21.05
CA TRP A 11 14.59 -19.54 -19.73
C TRP A 11 14.32 -18.05 -19.47
N ASN A 12 15.13 -17.13 -19.98
CA ASN A 12 14.90 -15.71 -19.79
C ASN A 12 13.81 -15.16 -20.74
N ASP A 13 13.54 -15.85 -21.85
CA ASP A 13 12.47 -15.48 -22.77
C ASP A 13 11.12 -15.44 -22.04
N GLY A 14 10.48 -14.27 -22.10
CA GLY A 14 9.17 -14.01 -21.50
C GLY A 14 7.99 -14.48 -22.34
N LYS A 15 8.23 -14.99 -23.56
CA LYS A 15 7.17 -15.48 -24.44
C LYS A 15 6.26 -16.49 -23.74
N GLY A 16 4.95 -16.33 -23.94
CA GLY A 16 3.92 -17.20 -23.36
C GLY A 16 3.57 -16.92 -21.89
N GLY A 17 4.32 -16.05 -21.21
CA GLY A 17 4.05 -15.63 -19.84
C GLY A 17 4.87 -16.36 -18.77
N PRO A 18 4.60 -16.08 -17.48
CA PRO A 18 5.11 -16.87 -16.36
C PRO A 18 4.65 -18.34 -16.46
N ARG A 19 5.55 -19.26 -16.10
CA ARG A 19 5.31 -20.71 -16.09
C ARG A 19 4.54 -21.12 -14.83
N LYS A 20 4.00 -22.35 -14.81
CA LYS A 20 3.34 -22.92 -13.63
C LYS A 20 4.21 -22.84 -12.37
N GLY A 21 5.51 -23.14 -12.47
CA GLY A 21 6.45 -23.04 -11.36
C GLY A 21 6.62 -21.61 -10.83
N ASP A 22 6.59 -20.60 -11.72
CA ASP A 22 6.67 -19.19 -11.33
C ASP A 22 5.46 -18.83 -10.45
N TRP A 23 4.25 -19.23 -10.86
CA TRP A 23 3.02 -19.02 -10.09
C TRP A 23 3.01 -19.77 -8.75
N MET A 24 3.45 -21.03 -8.73
CA MET A 24 3.54 -21.82 -7.50
C MET A 24 4.50 -21.17 -6.50
N ALA A 25 5.65 -20.67 -6.95
CA ALA A 25 6.59 -19.94 -6.09
C ALA A 25 5.98 -18.65 -5.54
N ALA A 26 5.31 -17.86 -6.39
CA ALA A 26 4.64 -16.63 -5.93
C ALA A 26 3.56 -16.92 -4.87
N LEU A 27 2.73 -17.95 -5.08
CA LEU A 27 1.71 -18.36 -4.10
C LEU A 27 2.33 -18.88 -2.79
N ALA A 28 3.42 -19.65 -2.87
CA ALA A 28 4.15 -20.11 -1.69
C ALA A 28 4.71 -18.92 -0.90
N ILE A 29 5.28 -17.92 -1.57
CA ILE A 29 5.76 -16.70 -0.91
C ILE A 29 4.60 -15.95 -0.25
N VAL A 30 3.47 -15.77 -0.94
CA VAL A 30 2.28 -15.14 -0.33
C VAL A 30 1.87 -15.88 0.95
N ALA A 31 1.81 -17.22 0.92
CA ALA A 31 1.48 -18.01 2.10
C ALA A 31 2.51 -17.83 3.23
N ILE A 32 3.82 -17.85 2.92
CA ILE A 32 4.88 -17.60 3.90
C ILE A 32 4.71 -16.23 4.55
N LEU A 33 4.54 -15.17 3.74
CA LEU A 33 4.37 -13.81 4.25
C LEU A 33 3.13 -13.69 5.14
N THR A 34 2.02 -14.30 4.72
CA THR A 34 0.77 -14.35 5.47
C THR A 34 0.89 -15.09 6.80
N LEU A 35 1.74 -16.11 6.92
CA LEU A 35 1.79 -16.95 8.13
C LEU A 35 2.91 -16.54 9.10
N PHE A 36 4.01 -15.98 8.60
CA PHE A 36 5.20 -15.74 9.41
C PHE A 36 5.46 -14.29 9.78
N PHE A 37 4.81 -13.30 9.14
CA PHE A 37 5.11 -11.89 9.40
C PHE A 37 3.87 -11.11 9.78
N CYS A 38 3.92 -10.28 10.80
CA CYS A 38 2.84 -9.38 11.22
C CYS A 38 3.40 -8.16 11.96
N PHE A 39 2.90 -6.95 11.66
CA PHE A 39 3.09 -5.83 12.58
C PHE A 39 2.07 -5.92 13.73
N LEU A 40 2.35 -6.85 14.66
CA LEU A 40 1.37 -7.32 15.66
C LEU A 40 0.81 -6.20 16.54
N LYS A 41 1.63 -5.19 16.91
CA LYS A 41 1.22 -4.10 17.80
C LYS A 41 -0.02 -3.37 17.30
N ASP A 42 0.05 -2.83 16.08
CA ASP A 42 -1.03 -2.05 15.48
C ASP A 42 -2.17 -2.94 14.95
N PHE A 43 -1.81 -4.13 14.47
CA PHE A 43 -2.80 -5.11 14.03
C PHE A 43 -3.71 -5.55 15.19
N LYS A 44 -3.13 -5.94 16.32
CA LYS A 44 -3.87 -6.34 17.53
C LYS A 44 -4.70 -5.19 18.10
N LEU A 45 -4.17 -3.98 18.12
CA LEU A 45 -4.93 -2.80 18.55
C LEU A 45 -6.19 -2.62 17.70
N THR A 46 -6.02 -2.60 16.38
CA THR A 46 -7.12 -2.34 15.44
C THR A 46 -8.19 -3.44 15.49
N VAL A 47 -7.77 -4.71 15.57
CA VAL A 47 -8.70 -5.85 15.74
C VAL A 47 -9.45 -5.74 17.06
N THR A 48 -8.77 -5.45 18.16
CA THR A 48 -9.43 -5.32 19.49
C THR A 48 -10.45 -4.18 19.51
N GLN A 49 -10.12 -3.04 18.90
CA GLN A 49 -11.07 -1.93 18.71
C GLN A 49 -12.28 -2.34 17.85
N SER A 50 -12.08 -3.25 16.90
CA SER A 50 -13.16 -3.78 16.05
C SER A 50 -14.06 -4.77 16.81
N LEU A 51 -13.51 -5.55 17.74
CA LEU A 51 -14.33 -6.33 18.68
C LEU A 51 -15.13 -5.42 19.64
N THR A 52 -14.57 -4.27 20.03
CA THR A 52 -15.32 -3.21 20.73
C THR A 52 -16.43 -2.65 19.85
N PHE A 53 -16.22 -2.49 18.54
CA PHE A 53 -17.26 -2.07 17.60
C PHE A 53 -18.43 -3.06 17.60
N ASP A 54 -18.17 -4.36 17.49
CA ASP A 54 -19.22 -5.39 17.53
C ASP A 54 -19.96 -5.38 18.86
N SER A 55 -19.24 -5.26 19.97
CA SER A 55 -19.85 -5.09 21.30
C SER A 55 -20.77 -3.87 21.34
N CYS A 56 -20.35 -2.72 20.79
CA CYS A 56 -21.19 -1.54 20.71
C CYS A 56 -22.43 -1.76 19.82
N LEU A 57 -22.27 -2.49 18.71
CA LEU A 57 -23.37 -2.84 17.82
C LEU A 57 -24.43 -3.68 18.53
N PHE A 58 -24.02 -4.78 19.17
CA PHE A 58 -24.94 -5.70 19.86
C PHE A 58 -25.61 -5.10 21.09
N ASN A 59 -24.96 -4.13 21.75
CA ASN A 59 -25.52 -3.46 22.92
C ASN A 59 -26.30 -2.17 22.58
N GLY A 60 -26.50 -1.85 21.29
CA GLY A 60 -27.22 -0.62 20.89
C GLY A 60 -26.46 0.68 21.20
N ARG A 61 -25.14 0.61 21.37
CA ARG A 61 -24.25 1.72 21.76
C ARG A 61 -23.32 2.19 20.65
N LEU A 62 -23.69 1.94 19.39
CA LEU A 62 -22.85 2.25 18.23
C LEU A 62 -22.46 3.74 18.13
N LYS A 63 -23.33 4.67 18.59
CA LYS A 63 -23.05 6.11 18.66
C LYS A 63 -21.96 6.48 19.67
N ASP A 64 -21.78 5.66 20.71
CA ASP A 64 -20.80 5.90 21.78
C ASP A 64 -19.43 5.29 21.46
N PHE A 65 -19.25 4.66 20.29
CA PHE A 65 -18.07 3.85 19.96
C PHE A 65 -16.75 4.56 20.26
N TYR A 66 -16.54 5.78 19.76
CA TYR A 66 -15.28 6.51 19.97
C TYR A 66 -15.12 6.92 21.44
N THR A 67 -16.20 7.31 22.12
CA THR A 67 -16.17 7.57 23.56
C THR A 67 -15.77 6.32 24.37
N ILE A 68 -16.27 5.14 24.02
CA ILE A 68 -15.94 3.88 24.70
C ILE A 68 -14.48 3.51 24.44
N VAL A 69 -14.03 3.54 23.18
CA VAL A 69 -12.64 3.25 22.83
C VAL A 69 -11.67 4.21 23.52
N ASN A 70 -12.00 5.51 23.62
CA ASN A 70 -11.17 6.45 24.35
C ASN A 70 -11.07 6.13 25.84
N LYS A 71 -12.17 5.70 26.49
CA LYS A 71 -12.14 5.26 27.89
C LYS A 71 -11.25 4.03 28.06
N GLN A 72 -11.35 3.06 27.16
CA GLN A 72 -10.47 1.89 27.14
C GLN A 72 -8.99 2.30 27.01
N ALA A 73 -8.66 3.16 26.04
CA ALA A 73 -7.30 3.65 25.83
C ALA A 73 -6.72 4.35 27.06
N LEU A 74 -7.49 5.25 27.69
CA LEU A 74 -7.07 5.98 28.88
C LEU A 74 -6.96 5.11 30.14
N SER A 75 -7.69 3.99 30.20
CA SER A 75 -7.62 3.05 31.33
C SER A 75 -6.40 2.12 31.28
N GLY A 76 -5.75 1.99 30.12
CA GLY A 76 -4.73 0.96 29.88
C GLY A 76 -5.31 -0.42 29.55
N TYR A 77 -6.49 -0.45 28.92
CA TYR A 77 -7.15 -1.68 28.46
C TYR A 77 -6.37 -2.42 27.37
N TYR A 78 -5.66 -1.66 26.53
CA TYR A 78 -4.82 -2.21 25.45
C TYR A 78 -3.42 -2.54 25.95
N ASP A 79 -2.61 -3.13 25.08
CA ASP A 79 -1.24 -3.51 25.37
C ASP A 79 -0.42 -2.34 25.95
N ALA A 80 0.45 -2.65 26.93
CA ALA A 80 1.23 -1.66 27.68
C ALA A 80 2.09 -0.76 26.78
N VAL A 81 2.48 -1.25 25.60
CA VAL A 81 3.24 -0.48 24.59
C VAL A 81 2.57 0.82 24.17
N TRP A 82 1.23 0.93 24.28
CA TRP A 82 0.49 2.12 23.89
C TRP A 82 0.41 3.19 24.99
N GLY A 83 0.68 2.81 26.24
CA GLY A 83 0.49 3.66 27.41
C GLY A 83 -0.97 4.03 27.69
N LYS A 84 -1.20 4.79 28.77
CA LYS A 84 -2.54 5.26 29.20
C LYS A 84 -2.90 6.59 28.56
N ASN A 85 -2.94 6.64 27.24
CA ASN A 85 -3.20 7.85 26.47
C ASN A 85 -4.01 7.54 25.20
N LEU A 86 -4.28 8.55 24.38
CA LEU A 86 -5.12 8.40 23.18
C LEU A 86 -4.37 7.86 21.94
N SER A 87 -3.11 7.44 22.06
CA SER A 87 -2.37 6.76 20.97
C SER A 87 -3.00 5.42 20.61
N ALA A 88 -3.66 4.76 21.56
CA ALA A 88 -4.53 3.60 21.34
C ALA A 88 -6.01 3.97 21.07
N GLY A 89 -6.29 5.24 20.77
CA GLY A 89 -7.63 5.69 20.37
C GLY A 89 -7.98 5.23 18.96
N ALA A 90 -9.27 5.24 18.62
CA ALA A 90 -9.74 4.88 17.29
C ALA A 90 -9.44 6.00 16.27
N ASN A 91 -8.34 5.86 15.51
CA ASN A 91 -7.87 6.84 14.52
C ASN A 91 -8.43 6.64 13.10
N TYR A 92 -8.76 5.41 12.74
CA TYR A 92 -9.29 5.09 11.42
C TYR A 92 -10.77 5.49 11.25
N SER A 93 -11.19 5.63 9.99
CA SER A 93 -12.61 5.75 9.64
C SER A 93 -13.39 4.54 10.14
N ILE A 94 -14.64 4.74 10.54
CA ILE A 94 -15.50 3.72 11.15
C ILE A 94 -15.63 2.45 10.30
N ILE A 95 -15.57 2.58 8.96
CA ILE A 95 -15.60 1.44 8.04
C ILE A 95 -14.47 0.43 8.28
N ASN A 96 -13.30 0.86 8.77
CA ASN A 96 -12.21 -0.04 9.09
C ASN A 96 -12.60 -0.98 10.25
N TYR A 97 -13.14 -0.43 11.33
CA TYR A 97 -13.58 -1.21 12.49
C TYR A 97 -14.79 -2.06 12.18
N ALA A 98 -15.76 -1.52 11.43
CA ALA A 98 -16.93 -2.27 11.02
C ALA A 98 -16.57 -3.47 10.14
N THR A 99 -15.60 -3.30 9.23
CA THR A 99 -15.17 -4.39 8.36
C THR A 99 -14.46 -5.48 9.14
N LEU A 100 -13.49 -5.13 9.98
CA LEU A 100 -12.82 -6.13 10.81
C LEU A 100 -13.77 -6.79 11.81
N GLY A 101 -14.71 -6.04 12.38
CA GLY A 101 -15.74 -6.60 13.25
C GLY A 101 -16.56 -7.67 12.53
N VAL A 102 -17.08 -7.35 11.34
CA VAL A 102 -17.79 -8.32 10.48
C VAL A 102 -16.93 -9.55 10.15
N LEU A 103 -15.64 -9.36 9.84
CA LEU A 103 -14.74 -10.47 9.52
C LEU A 103 -14.41 -11.32 10.75
N CYS A 104 -14.36 -10.74 11.95
CA CYS A 104 -14.12 -11.45 13.21
C CYS A 104 -15.41 -11.97 13.86
N LEU A 105 -16.58 -11.61 13.31
CA LEU A 105 -17.89 -11.88 13.91
C LEU A 105 -18.12 -13.37 14.21
N PRO A 106 -17.74 -14.32 13.34
CA PRO A 106 -17.91 -15.74 13.65
C PRO A 106 -17.18 -16.16 14.92
N ILE A 107 -15.91 -15.78 15.07
CA ILE A 107 -15.11 -16.09 16.27
C ILE A 107 -15.69 -15.34 17.48
N TYR A 108 -16.01 -14.06 17.34
CA TYR A 108 -16.59 -13.25 18.41
C TYR A 108 -17.89 -13.86 18.97
N VAL A 109 -18.80 -14.29 18.10
CA VAL A 109 -20.07 -14.90 18.50
C VAL A 109 -19.85 -16.24 19.21
N ILE A 110 -18.93 -17.09 18.72
CA ILE A 110 -18.59 -18.35 19.38
C ILE A 110 -18.03 -18.08 20.77
N GLU A 111 -17.11 -17.11 20.91
CA GLU A 111 -16.54 -16.70 22.19
C GLU A 111 -17.63 -16.32 23.21
N LYS A 112 -18.61 -15.50 22.78
CA LYS A 112 -19.70 -15.04 23.66
C LYS A 112 -20.73 -16.12 23.97
N LEU A 113 -21.11 -16.95 23.01
CA LEU A 113 -22.11 -18.01 23.22
C LEU A 113 -21.56 -19.18 24.05
N ALA A 114 -20.31 -19.55 23.83
CA ALA A 114 -19.68 -20.65 24.57
C ALA A 114 -19.08 -20.21 25.91
N HIS A 115 -19.07 -18.91 26.22
CA HIS A 115 -18.44 -18.33 27.42
C HIS A 115 -16.96 -18.74 27.58
N ILE A 116 -16.25 -18.88 26.47
CA ILE A 116 -14.81 -19.20 26.43
C ILE A 116 -13.99 -17.96 26.07
N THR A 117 -12.68 -18.00 26.28
CA THR A 117 -11.76 -16.99 25.75
C THR A 117 -10.99 -17.59 24.58
N ILE A 118 -11.12 -17.00 23.40
CA ILE A 118 -10.39 -17.47 22.22
C ILE A 118 -9.06 -16.71 22.11
N PRO A 119 -7.91 -17.41 21.98
CA PRO A 119 -6.62 -16.75 21.82
C PRO A 119 -6.58 -15.80 20.62
N PHE A 120 -5.93 -14.63 20.77
CA PHE A 120 -5.84 -13.63 19.71
C PHE A 120 -5.27 -14.17 18.38
N VAL A 121 -4.33 -15.12 18.46
CA VAL A 121 -3.71 -15.75 17.29
C VAL A 121 -4.73 -16.42 16.35
N VAL A 122 -5.92 -16.81 16.85
CA VAL A 122 -7.00 -17.36 16.03
C VAL A 122 -7.67 -16.27 15.19
N TYR A 123 -8.00 -15.13 15.80
CA TYR A 123 -8.50 -13.94 15.07
C TYR A 123 -7.47 -13.46 14.04
N GLU A 124 -6.19 -13.48 14.42
CA GLU A 124 -5.12 -13.11 13.52
C GLU A 124 -5.02 -14.04 12.31
N LEU A 125 -5.06 -15.36 12.53
CA LEU A 125 -5.02 -16.33 11.44
C LEU A 125 -6.19 -16.15 10.46
N GLU A 126 -7.41 -16.01 10.96
CA GLU A 126 -8.59 -15.80 10.12
C GLU A 126 -8.42 -14.56 9.22
N LEU A 127 -8.11 -13.42 9.83
CA LEU A 127 -7.97 -12.16 9.11
C LEU A 127 -6.83 -12.19 8.09
N LYS A 128 -5.68 -12.77 8.44
CA LYS A 128 -4.53 -12.86 7.53
C LYS A 128 -4.81 -13.78 6.34
N LEU A 129 -5.54 -14.87 6.54
CA LEU A 129 -6.01 -15.73 5.44
C LEU A 129 -7.00 -14.96 4.54
N LEU A 130 -7.92 -14.20 5.11
CA LEU A 130 -8.84 -13.34 4.35
C LEU A 130 -8.09 -12.25 3.56
N PHE A 131 -7.03 -11.69 4.13
CA PHE A 131 -6.14 -10.74 3.46
C PHE A 131 -5.41 -11.37 2.27
N ALA A 132 -4.92 -12.61 2.41
CA ALA A 132 -4.35 -13.35 1.29
C ALA A 132 -5.39 -13.61 0.20
N VAL A 133 -6.62 -14.00 0.57
CA VAL A 133 -7.74 -14.16 -0.38
C VAL A 133 -8.06 -12.84 -1.08
N ALA A 134 -8.05 -11.71 -0.37
CA ALA A 134 -8.24 -10.38 -0.97
C ALA A 134 -7.17 -10.05 -2.01
N VAL A 135 -5.91 -10.43 -1.79
CA VAL A 135 -4.81 -10.28 -2.76
C VAL A 135 -5.03 -11.14 -4.00
N LEU A 136 -5.44 -12.39 -3.84
CA LEU A 136 -5.74 -13.28 -4.96
C LEU A 136 -6.94 -12.75 -5.78
N TYR A 137 -7.99 -12.29 -5.08
CA TYR A 137 -9.12 -11.66 -5.73
C TYR A 137 -8.71 -10.37 -6.46
N LEU A 138 -7.88 -9.53 -5.87
CA LEU A 138 -7.37 -8.31 -6.52
C LEU A 138 -6.57 -8.64 -7.78
N THR A 139 -5.75 -9.69 -7.73
CA THR A 139 -5.00 -10.20 -8.88
C THR A 139 -5.95 -10.59 -10.02
N LYS A 140 -7.07 -11.24 -9.69
CA LYS A 140 -8.13 -11.55 -10.66
C LYS A 140 -8.79 -10.28 -11.21
N VAL A 141 -9.13 -9.31 -10.36
CA VAL A 141 -9.73 -8.04 -10.81
C VAL A 141 -8.78 -7.29 -11.74
N LEU A 142 -7.48 -7.29 -11.47
CA LEU A 142 -6.46 -6.75 -12.38
C LEU A 142 -6.41 -7.51 -13.71
N ALA A 143 -6.52 -8.84 -13.70
CA ALA A 143 -6.62 -9.62 -14.93
C ALA A 143 -7.85 -9.23 -15.78
N ASP A 144 -8.99 -8.96 -15.12
CA ASP A 144 -10.20 -8.44 -15.79
C ASP A 144 -9.93 -7.07 -16.42
N ILE A 145 -9.23 -6.17 -15.71
CA ILE A 145 -8.85 -4.85 -16.23
C ILE A 145 -7.93 -4.98 -17.44
N CYS A 146 -6.89 -5.81 -17.37
CA CYS A 146 -6.01 -6.09 -18.50
C CYS A 146 -6.80 -6.58 -19.73
N THR A 147 -7.82 -7.42 -19.50
CA THR A 147 -8.70 -7.90 -20.57
C THR A 147 -9.57 -6.77 -21.13
N ALA A 148 -10.15 -5.93 -20.26
CA ALA A 148 -10.98 -4.79 -20.65
C ALA A 148 -10.22 -3.72 -21.46
N VAL A 149 -8.90 -3.60 -21.28
CA VAL A 149 -8.03 -2.72 -22.09
C VAL A 149 -7.39 -3.44 -23.28
N SER A 150 -7.87 -4.64 -23.63
CA SER A 150 -7.39 -5.45 -24.77
C SER A 150 -5.90 -5.76 -24.74
N MET A 151 -5.36 -5.97 -23.53
CA MET A 151 -3.97 -6.34 -23.35
C MET A 151 -3.73 -7.78 -23.85
N LYS A 152 -2.62 -8.02 -24.56
CA LYS A 152 -2.23 -9.36 -25.02
C LYS A 152 -2.16 -10.34 -23.84
N GLU A 153 -2.58 -11.58 -24.06
CA GLU A 153 -2.64 -12.61 -23.02
C GLU A 153 -1.31 -12.80 -22.27
N GLU A 154 -0.20 -12.83 -23.00
CA GLU A 154 1.15 -12.89 -22.41
C GLU A 154 1.43 -11.71 -21.48
N THR A 155 1.17 -10.49 -21.94
CA THR A 155 1.36 -9.26 -21.16
C THR A 155 0.45 -9.25 -19.93
N LYS A 156 -0.81 -9.68 -20.06
CA LYS A 156 -1.75 -9.82 -18.94
C LYS A 156 -1.22 -10.76 -17.86
N LYS A 157 -0.71 -11.93 -18.25
CA LYS A 157 -0.12 -12.88 -17.29
C LYS A 157 1.10 -12.29 -16.58
N TRP A 158 1.95 -11.56 -17.30
CA TRP A 158 3.09 -10.87 -16.68
C TRP A 158 2.64 -9.75 -15.74
N VAL A 159 1.69 -8.90 -16.12
CA VAL A 159 1.19 -7.81 -15.26
C VAL A 159 0.59 -8.34 -13.96
N THR A 160 -0.24 -9.38 -14.05
CA THR A 160 -0.86 -10.02 -12.87
C THR A 160 0.17 -10.74 -12.00
N PHE A 161 1.16 -11.39 -12.61
CA PHE A 161 2.29 -11.96 -11.87
C PHE A 161 3.11 -10.87 -11.16
N CYS A 162 3.44 -9.78 -11.85
CA CYS A 162 4.15 -8.63 -11.29
C CYS A 162 3.40 -7.97 -10.13
N PHE A 163 2.07 -7.99 -10.16
CA PHE A 163 1.26 -7.56 -9.03
C PHE A 163 1.47 -8.49 -7.83
N LEU A 164 1.28 -9.80 -8.04
CA LEU A 164 1.41 -10.80 -6.98
C LEU A 164 2.81 -10.88 -6.38
N THR A 165 3.85 -10.54 -7.16
CA THR A 165 5.25 -10.50 -6.72
C THR A 165 5.76 -9.09 -6.44
N SER A 166 4.89 -8.08 -6.32
CA SER A 166 5.33 -6.71 -6.07
C SER A 166 6.00 -6.62 -4.68
N PRO A 167 7.22 -6.06 -4.59
CA PRO A 167 7.89 -5.84 -3.31
C PRO A 167 7.05 -4.97 -2.36
N ILE A 168 6.34 -3.99 -2.91
CA ILE A 168 5.44 -3.10 -2.16
C ILE A 168 4.24 -3.87 -1.61
N LEU A 169 3.65 -4.78 -2.39
CA LEU A 169 2.56 -5.64 -1.90
C LEU A 169 3.03 -6.57 -0.79
N TRP A 170 4.19 -7.20 -0.96
CA TRP A 170 4.76 -8.11 0.02
C TRP A 170 5.06 -7.42 1.33
N TYR A 171 5.87 -6.37 1.29
CA TYR A 171 6.31 -5.67 2.49
C TYR A 171 5.24 -4.73 3.03
N GLY A 172 4.77 -3.81 2.19
CA GLY A 172 3.82 -2.75 2.53
C GLY A 172 2.43 -3.26 2.95
N PHE A 173 2.11 -4.53 2.70
CA PHE A 173 0.84 -5.11 3.10
C PHE A 173 0.93 -6.50 3.72
N LEU A 174 1.44 -7.53 3.02
CA LEU A 174 1.36 -8.90 3.56
C LEU A 174 2.14 -9.04 4.88
N MET A 175 3.36 -8.52 4.92
CA MET A 175 4.21 -8.60 6.13
C MET A 175 3.71 -7.71 7.27
N ILE A 176 3.28 -6.48 6.97
CA ILE A 176 2.80 -5.55 8.01
C ILE A 176 1.36 -5.91 8.45
N SER A 177 0.55 -6.50 7.57
CA SER A 177 -0.86 -6.88 7.78
C SER A 177 -1.77 -5.69 8.11
N GLN A 178 -1.90 -4.73 7.19
CA GLN A 178 -2.67 -3.50 7.38
C GLN A 178 -3.94 -3.41 6.51
N MET A 179 -4.93 -2.64 6.94
CA MET A 179 -6.25 -2.57 6.28
C MET A 179 -6.27 -1.86 4.92
N ASP A 180 -5.16 -1.24 4.51
CA ASP A 180 -5.06 -0.47 3.26
C ASP A 180 -5.40 -1.31 2.00
N ILE A 181 -5.35 -2.65 2.07
CA ILE A 181 -5.75 -3.52 0.95
C ILE A 181 -7.21 -3.35 0.54
N PHE A 182 -8.13 -3.05 1.49
CA PHE A 182 -9.54 -2.88 1.15
C PHE A 182 -9.76 -1.59 0.37
N ALA A 183 -9.09 -0.51 0.77
CA ALA A 183 -9.08 0.73 -0.01
C ALA A 183 -8.56 0.48 -1.44
N VAL A 184 -7.49 -0.30 -1.59
CA VAL A 184 -6.96 -0.69 -2.91
C VAL A 184 -7.93 -1.57 -3.69
N LEU A 185 -8.59 -2.54 -3.04
CA LEU A 185 -9.60 -3.39 -3.66
C LEU A 185 -10.74 -2.58 -4.24
N PHE A 186 -11.33 -1.70 -3.45
CA PHE A 186 -12.43 -0.88 -3.91
C PHE A 186 -11.98 0.14 -4.95
N MET A 187 -10.76 0.67 -4.86
CA MET A 187 -10.18 1.52 -5.92
C MET A 187 -10.09 0.75 -7.25
N VAL A 188 -9.54 -0.46 -7.26
CA VAL A 188 -9.39 -1.28 -8.47
C VAL A 188 -10.74 -1.75 -9.01
N LEU A 189 -11.70 -2.09 -8.15
CA LEU A 189 -13.07 -2.37 -8.55
C LEU A 189 -13.75 -1.17 -9.21
N GLY A 190 -13.52 0.04 -8.69
CA GLY A 190 -13.97 1.29 -9.29
C GLY A 190 -13.37 1.52 -10.67
N LEU A 191 -12.06 1.27 -10.84
CA LEU A 191 -11.39 1.31 -12.15
C LEU A 191 -11.97 0.27 -13.13
N ARG A 192 -12.27 -0.94 -12.67
CA ARG A 192 -12.92 -1.97 -13.50
C ARG A 192 -14.32 -1.53 -13.92
N ALA A 193 -15.14 -1.03 -13.00
CA ALA A 193 -16.48 -0.53 -13.30
C ALA A 193 -16.46 0.66 -14.26
N TRP A 194 -15.45 1.53 -14.12
CA TRP A 194 -15.20 2.63 -15.04
C TRP A 194 -14.95 2.13 -16.47
N LEU A 195 -14.05 1.17 -16.66
CA LEU A 195 -13.77 0.58 -17.98
C LEU A 195 -14.98 -0.12 -18.59
N GLN A 196 -15.85 -0.67 -17.75
CA GLN A 196 -17.14 -1.26 -18.15
C GLN A 196 -18.25 -0.22 -18.39
N LYS A 197 -17.95 1.08 -18.29
CA LYS A 197 -18.90 2.19 -18.42
C LYS A 197 -20.07 2.13 -17.41
N LYS A 198 -19.87 1.51 -16.25
CA LYS A 198 -20.87 1.36 -15.18
C LYS A 198 -20.71 2.47 -14.14
N LYS A 199 -21.23 3.66 -14.43
CA LYS A 199 -20.94 4.88 -13.63
C LYS A 199 -21.37 4.80 -12.16
N ILE A 200 -22.53 4.20 -11.87
CA ILE A 200 -23.02 4.07 -10.48
C ILE A 200 -22.06 3.20 -9.65
N TRP A 201 -21.68 2.03 -10.20
CA TRP A 201 -20.76 1.11 -9.53
C TRP A 201 -19.35 1.68 -9.40
N GLU A 202 -18.87 2.40 -10.42
CA GLU A 202 -17.62 3.15 -10.37
C GLU A 202 -17.60 4.10 -9.17
N LEU A 203 -18.59 4.99 -9.06
CA LEU A 203 -18.64 5.98 -7.99
C LEU A 203 -18.86 5.34 -6.62
N ALA A 204 -19.68 4.29 -6.52
CA ALA A 204 -19.90 3.55 -5.28
C ALA A 204 -18.59 2.92 -4.77
N PHE A 205 -17.83 2.27 -5.64
CA PHE A 205 -16.55 1.68 -5.26
C PHE A 205 -15.49 2.74 -4.91
N PHE A 206 -15.42 3.86 -5.63
CA PHE A 206 -14.54 4.96 -5.25
C PHE A 206 -14.94 5.59 -3.91
N ALA A 207 -16.24 5.74 -3.65
CA ALA A 207 -16.73 6.22 -2.36
C ALA A 207 -16.29 5.31 -1.20
N ILE A 208 -16.41 3.99 -1.37
CA ILE A 208 -15.95 3.02 -0.37
C ILE A 208 -14.42 3.10 -0.21
N ALA A 209 -13.66 3.16 -1.31
CA ALA A 209 -12.20 3.22 -1.27
C ALA A 209 -11.68 4.45 -0.48
N VAL A 210 -12.24 5.61 -0.76
CA VAL A 210 -11.91 6.87 -0.08
C VAL A 210 -12.39 6.88 1.37
N PHE A 211 -13.50 6.20 1.68
CA PHE A 211 -13.98 6.05 3.05
C PHE A 211 -12.99 5.26 3.91
N TYR A 212 -12.40 4.18 3.37
CA TYR A 212 -11.28 3.49 4.04
C TYR A 212 -10.05 4.38 4.15
N LYS A 213 -9.63 5.01 3.04
CA LYS A 213 -8.45 5.88 3.01
C LYS A 213 -8.58 7.05 2.03
N PRO A 214 -8.58 8.30 2.51
CA PRO A 214 -8.62 9.47 1.63
C PRO A 214 -7.43 9.59 0.67
N LEU A 215 -6.28 8.99 1.00
CA LEU A 215 -5.07 9.02 0.17
C LEU A 215 -5.29 8.46 -1.24
N VAL A 216 -6.28 7.60 -1.44
CA VAL A 216 -6.69 7.08 -2.76
C VAL A 216 -6.98 8.23 -3.75
N LEU A 217 -7.42 9.40 -3.27
CA LEU A 217 -7.70 10.57 -4.10
C LEU A 217 -6.48 11.10 -4.88
N ILE A 218 -5.25 10.84 -4.40
CA ILE A 218 -4.02 11.19 -5.11
C ILE A 218 -3.99 10.56 -6.50
N GLY A 219 -4.49 9.33 -6.63
CA GLY A 219 -4.63 8.66 -7.93
C GLY A 219 -5.91 9.04 -8.67
N LEU A 220 -7.02 9.23 -7.97
CA LEU A 220 -8.34 9.43 -8.60
C LEU A 220 -8.53 10.84 -9.19
N ILE A 221 -8.02 11.90 -8.55
CA ILE A 221 -8.25 13.28 -9.02
C ILE A 221 -7.67 13.50 -10.43
N PRO A 222 -6.39 13.15 -10.72
CA PRO A 222 -5.88 13.24 -12.09
C PRO A 222 -6.70 12.42 -13.09
N LEU A 223 -7.24 11.27 -12.67
CA LEU A 223 -8.06 10.41 -13.53
C LEU A 223 -9.42 11.05 -13.86
N PHE A 224 -10.08 11.67 -12.88
CA PHE A 224 -11.32 12.42 -13.09
C PHE A 224 -11.12 13.58 -14.06
N LEU A 225 -10.05 14.37 -13.85
CA LEU A 225 -9.68 15.50 -14.71
C LEU A 225 -9.28 15.05 -16.13
N LEU A 226 -8.61 13.89 -16.27
CA LEU A 226 -8.24 13.35 -17.57
C LEU A 226 -9.48 12.97 -18.40
N ARG A 227 -10.50 12.40 -17.74
CA ARG A 227 -11.68 11.85 -18.38
C ARG A 227 -12.77 12.89 -18.67
N GLU A 228 -13.08 13.73 -17.68
CA GLU A 228 -14.21 14.66 -17.72
C GLU A 228 -13.70 16.09 -17.70
N LYS A 229 -14.31 16.97 -18.52
CA LYS A 229 -13.89 18.37 -18.65
C LYS A 229 -14.95 19.34 -18.11
N ARG A 230 -16.18 18.88 -17.92
CA ARG A 230 -17.24 19.70 -17.31
C ARG A 230 -16.99 19.77 -15.81
N ILE A 231 -16.60 20.95 -15.33
CA ILE A 231 -16.22 21.18 -13.93
C ILE A 231 -17.30 20.70 -12.96
N SER A 232 -18.59 20.93 -13.25
CA SER A 232 -19.69 20.48 -12.40
C SER A 232 -19.77 18.96 -12.24
N TYR A 233 -19.42 18.19 -13.28
CA TYR A 233 -19.40 16.72 -13.23
C TYR A 233 -18.20 16.21 -12.46
N ILE A 234 -17.04 16.86 -12.60
CA ILE A 234 -15.84 16.56 -11.83
C ILE A 234 -16.10 16.80 -10.34
N LEU A 235 -16.68 17.95 -9.99
CA LEU A 235 -17.03 18.29 -8.62
C LEU A 235 -18.04 17.28 -8.03
N ARG A 236 -19.09 16.92 -8.79
CA ARG A 236 -20.04 15.88 -8.38
C ARG A 236 -19.31 14.57 -8.07
N ASP A 237 -18.45 14.11 -8.97
CA ASP A 237 -17.76 12.82 -8.83
C ASP A 237 -16.78 12.83 -7.63
N CYS A 238 -16.10 13.96 -7.39
CA CYS A 238 -15.28 14.16 -6.19
C CYS A 238 -16.13 14.12 -4.91
N ILE A 239 -17.25 14.84 -4.86
CA ILE A 239 -18.15 14.89 -3.69
C ILE A 239 -18.73 13.51 -3.39
N VAL A 240 -19.22 12.80 -4.42
CA VAL A 240 -19.74 11.44 -4.26
C VAL A 240 -18.65 10.50 -3.76
N SER A 241 -17.41 10.66 -4.23
CA SER A 241 -16.28 9.84 -3.78
C SER A 241 -15.91 10.09 -2.32
N VAL A 242 -16.19 11.25 -1.73
CA VAL A 242 -15.92 11.51 -0.30
C VAL A 242 -17.15 11.27 0.60
N LEU A 243 -18.27 10.80 0.03
CA LEU A 243 -19.55 10.71 0.73
C LEU A 243 -19.50 9.90 2.03
N GLY A 244 -18.76 8.79 2.06
CA GLY A 244 -18.62 7.97 3.28
C GLY A 244 -18.03 8.73 4.46
N LEU A 245 -17.01 9.58 4.20
CA LEU A 245 -16.40 10.43 5.24
C LEU A 245 -17.37 11.52 5.72
N LEU A 246 -18.15 12.10 4.80
CA LEU A 246 -19.18 13.08 5.15
C LEU A 246 -20.26 12.45 6.04
N LEU A 247 -20.71 11.24 5.71
CA LEU A 247 -21.69 10.50 6.52
C LEU A 247 -21.14 10.15 7.90
N GLN A 248 -19.88 9.73 7.99
CA GLN A 248 -19.22 9.52 9.30
C GLN A 248 -19.20 10.81 10.12
N GLN A 249 -18.84 11.94 9.51
CA GLN A 249 -18.82 13.23 10.19
C GLN A 249 -20.22 13.65 10.68
N ILE A 250 -21.27 13.36 9.92
CA ILE A 250 -22.65 13.64 10.33
C ILE A 250 -23.05 12.75 11.53
N PHE A 251 -22.69 11.47 11.51
CA PHE A 251 -23.11 10.52 12.54
C PHE A 251 -22.31 10.63 13.84
N TYR A 252 -20.99 10.80 13.75
CA TYR A 252 -20.08 10.83 14.90
C TYR A 252 -19.57 12.23 15.25
N GLY A 253 -19.81 13.24 14.41
CA GLY A 253 -19.28 14.59 14.64
C GLY A 253 -19.72 15.24 15.94
N SER A 254 -20.87 14.83 16.51
CA SER A 254 -21.34 15.29 17.81
C SER A 254 -20.85 14.45 18.99
N ASP A 255 -20.20 13.29 18.78
CA ASP A 255 -19.62 12.48 19.84
C ASP A 255 -18.35 13.18 20.38
N PRO A 256 -18.30 13.57 21.68
CA PRO A 256 -17.10 14.17 22.28
C PRO A 256 -15.88 13.26 22.18
N GLY A 257 -16.08 11.93 22.18
CA GLY A 257 -15.01 10.95 22.00
C GLY A 257 -14.37 11.05 20.63
N TYR A 258 -15.18 11.11 19.58
CA TYR A 258 -14.71 11.27 18.20
C TYR A 258 -13.93 12.57 18.01
N GLN A 259 -14.46 13.71 18.47
CA GLN A 259 -13.76 15.00 18.37
C GLN A 259 -12.40 14.98 19.10
N ARG A 260 -12.37 14.38 20.29
CA ARG A 260 -11.15 14.32 21.13
C ARG A 260 -10.05 13.49 20.46
N VAL A 261 -10.38 12.30 19.95
CA VAL A 261 -9.38 11.44 19.31
C VAL A 261 -8.89 12.05 17.99
N GLN A 262 -9.78 12.63 17.19
CA GLN A 262 -9.39 13.31 15.94
C GLN A 262 -8.45 14.49 16.20
N LYS A 263 -8.73 15.31 17.22
CA LYS A 263 -7.84 16.40 17.63
C LYS A 263 -6.48 15.88 18.10
N TYR A 264 -6.46 14.84 18.94
CA TYR A 264 -5.23 14.24 19.44
C TYR A 264 -4.38 13.67 18.30
N MET A 265 -4.98 12.86 17.43
CA MET A 265 -4.27 12.22 16.32
C MET A 265 -3.81 13.23 15.27
N SER A 266 -4.59 14.28 15.00
CA SER A 266 -4.15 15.37 14.12
C SER A 266 -2.90 16.07 14.64
N GLY A 267 -2.80 16.28 15.95
CA GLY A 267 -1.60 16.87 16.57
C GLY A 267 -0.42 15.91 16.67
N LEU A 268 -0.66 14.61 16.88
CA LEU A 268 0.40 13.60 16.97
C LEU A 268 1.04 13.32 15.61
N TYR A 269 0.23 13.19 14.56
CA TYR A 269 0.72 12.79 13.24
C TYR A 269 1.07 13.97 12.33
N SER A 270 0.53 15.17 12.61
CA SER A 270 0.76 16.40 11.84
C SER A 270 0.70 16.19 10.32
N PHE A 271 -0.30 15.46 9.83
CA PHE A 271 -0.36 15.06 8.41
C PHE A 271 -0.27 16.25 7.45
N TRP A 272 -0.91 17.38 7.80
CA TRP A 272 -0.81 18.61 7.02
C TRP A 272 0.63 19.12 6.91
N GLU A 273 1.38 19.14 8.00
CA GLU A 273 2.78 19.57 8.00
C GLU A 273 3.64 18.68 7.10
N ARG A 274 3.40 17.36 7.10
CA ARG A 274 4.12 16.41 6.23
C ARG A 274 4.02 16.77 4.74
N LEU A 275 2.91 17.37 4.30
CA LEU A 275 2.74 17.82 2.90
C LEU A 275 3.62 19.03 2.57
N PHE A 276 4.00 19.84 3.55
CA PHE A 276 4.76 21.08 3.38
C PHE A 276 6.21 21.01 3.88
N ASN A 277 6.61 19.90 4.52
CA ASN A 277 7.98 19.69 5.01
C ASN A 277 9.04 19.78 3.89
N ALA A 278 8.78 19.17 2.73
CA ALA A 278 9.64 19.32 1.56
C ALA A 278 9.09 20.43 0.64
N GLY A 279 9.81 21.54 0.56
CA GLY A 279 9.40 22.67 -0.26
C GLY A 279 10.46 23.76 -0.37
N ILE A 280 10.10 24.80 -1.13
CA ILE A 280 10.93 26.00 -1.26
C ILE A 280 10.50 26.99 -0.17
N PRO A 281 11.39 27.40 0.75
CA PRO A 281 11.10 28.50 1.68
C PRO A 281 10.74 29.75 0.88
N THR A 282 9.53 30.26 1.07
CA THR A 282 8.99 31.38 0.29
C THR A 282 8.41 32.42 1.22
N THR A 283 8.81 33.68 1.01
CA THR A 283 8.17 34.83 1.67
C THR A 283 7.28 35.55 0.67
N ARG A 284 6.00 35.74 1.02
CA ARG A 284 5.04 36.55 0.26
C ARG A 284 4.31 37.49 1.23
N ASN A 285 4.46 38.80 1.03
CA ASN A 285 3.94 39.82 1.94
C ASN A 285 4.42 39.54 3.39
N VAL A 286 3.48 39.42 4.34
CA VAL A 286 3.75 39.16 5.76
C VAL A 286 3.84 37.66 6.11
N TYR A 287 3.77 36.76 5.12
CA TYR A 287 3.79 35.31 5.34
C TYR A 287 5.10 34.71 4.87
N THR A 288 5.76 33.97 5.76
CA THR A 288 6.89 33.09 5.44
C THR A 288 6.45 31.65 5.64
N ALA A 289 6.44 30.86 4.57
CA ALA A 289 6.02 29.46 4.59
C ALA A 289 6.73 28.66 3.50
N ASN A 290 6.67 27.33 3.58
CA ASN A 290 7.20 26.45 2.54
C ASN A 290 6.18 26.27 1.40
N SER A 291 6.62 26.53 0.17
CA SER A 291 5.89 26.13 -1.02
C SER A 291 6.17 24.64 -1.30
N SER A 292 5.21 23.77 -1.01
CA SER A 292 5.34 22.30 -1.11
C SER A 292 5.67 21.83 -2.53
N TYR A 293 6.74 21.05 -2.68
CA TYR A 293 7.09 20.42 -3.96
C TYR A 293 6.01 19.46 -4.44
N PHE A 294 5.44 18.65 -3.53
CA PHE A 294 4.36 17.72 -3.86
C PHE A 294 3.14 18.45 -4.41
N ILE A 295 2.65 19.47 -3.71
CA ILE A 295 1.41 20.18 -4.10
C ILE A 295 1.59 20.86 -5.46
N ILE A 296 2.73 21.53 -5.68
CA ILE A 296 3.04 22.15 -6.96
C ILE A 296 3.01 21.11 -8.08
N LEU A 297 3.72 19.99 -7.91
CA LEU A 297 3.80 18.96 -8.94
C LEU A 297 2.46 18.27 -9.17
N PHE A 298 1.70 18.01 -8.11
CA PHE A 298 0.36 17.42 -8.19
C PHE A 298 -0.61 18.33 -8.96
N ILE A 299 -0.59 19.64 -8.70
CA ILE A 299 -1.38 20.62 -9.46
C ILE A 299 -0.96 20.63 -10.92
N LEU A 300 0.34 20.61 -11.24
CA LEU A 300 0.81 20.53 -12.63
C LEU A 300 0.33 19.26 -13.33
N ILE A 301 0.38 18.10 -12.67
CA ILE A 301 -0.15 16.84 -13.21
C ILE A 301 -1.66 16.96 -13.46
N CYS A 302 -2.40 17.56 -12.54
CA CYS A 302 -3.85 17.81 -12.67
C CYS A 302 -4.17 18.74 -13.85
N ILE A 303 -3.39 19.81 -14.05
CA ILE A 303 -3.52 20.70 -15.21
C ILE A 303 -3.27 19.93 -16.51
N VAL A 304 -2.17 19.17 -16.58
CA VAL A 304 -1.86 18.34 -17.74
C VAL A 304 -2.98 17.33 -18.03
N ALA A 305 -3.51 16.67 -17.00
CA ALA A 305 -4.64 15.75 -17.12
C ALA A 305 -5.87 16.47 -17.72
N TYR A 306 -6.22 17.64 -17.17
CA TYR A 306 -7.34 18.44 -17.65
C TYR A 306 -7.16 18.91 -19.09
N SER A 307 -5.96 19.30 -19.51
CA SER A 307 -5.68 19.79 -20.87
C SER A 307 -5.69 18.70 -21.96
N ILE A 308 -5.61 17.41 -21.59
CA ILE A 308 -5.62 16.32 -22.58
C ILE A 308 -7.05 15.90 -22.92
N HIS A 309 -7.46 16.07 -24.18
CA HIS A 309 -8.77 15.64 -24.69
C HIS A 309 -8.78 14.19 -25.20
N ASN A 310 -7.67 13.71 -25.78
CA ASN A 310 -7.57 12.37 -26.32
C ASN A 310 -6.89 11.44 -25.30
N MET A 311 -7.70 10.83 -24.45
CA MET A 311 -7.24 9.90 -23.43
C MET A 311 -6.74 8.58 -24.04
N THR A 312 -5.62 8.08 -23.53
CA THR A 312 -5.13 6.72 -23.78
C THR A 312 -5.01 5.96 -22.45
N MET A 313 -5.02 4.63 -22.49
CA MET A 313 -4.88 3.83 -21.26
C MET A 313 -3.53 4.06 -20.56
N GLN A 314 -2.47 4.33 -21.33
CA GLN A 314 -1.18 4.74 -20.75
C GLN A 314 -1.30 6.03 -19.92
N LEU A 315 -2.05 7.03 -20.38
CA LEU A 315 -2.29 8.25 -19.58
C LEU A 315 -3.15 7.95 -18.35
N ALA A 316 -4.17 7.10 -18.49
CA ALA A 316 -5.08 6.74 -17.42
C ALA A 316 -4.40 6.04 -16.23
N PHE A 317 -3.34 5.27 -16.48
CA PHE A 317 -2.54 4.65 -15.40
C PHE A 317 -1.27 5.44 -15.08
N GLY A 318 -0.70 6.15 -16.05
CA GLY A 318 0.55 6.89 -15.89
C GLY A 318 0.43 8.19 -15.11
N LEU A 319 -0.65 8.97 -15.31
CA LEU A 319 -0.83 10.21 -14.53
C LEU A 319 -1.09 9.93 -13.04
N PRO A 320 -1.97 8.99 -12.66
CA PRO A 320 -2.08 8.56 -11.26
C PRO A 320 -0.77 8.03 -10.68
N MET A 321 -0.01 7.26 -11.46
CA MET A 321 1.31 6.78 -11.04
C MET A 321 2.29 7.92 -10.77
N LEU A 322 2.35 8.93 -11.65
CA LEU A 322 3.21 10.11 -11.44
C LEU A 322 2.80 10.89 -10.19
N SER A 323 1.51 11.00 -9.89
CA SER A 323 1.02 11.63 -8.65
C SER A 323 1.41 10.85 -7.40
N TRP A 324 1.41 9.51 -7.46
CA TRP A 324 1.90 8.68 -6.36
C TRP A 324 3.42 8.77 -6.19
N LEU A 325 4.18 8.73 -7.29
CA LEU A 325 5.63 8.89 -7.22
C LEU A 325 6.02 10.28 -6.67
N SER A 326 5.31 11.35 -7.05
CA SER A 326 5.55 12.67 -6.47
C SER A 326 5.21 12.73 -4.98
N PHE A 327 4.15 12.06 -4.54
CA PHE A 327 3.81 11.94 -3.13
C PHE A 327 4.92 11.23 -2.35
N ILE A 328 5.38 10.07 -2.82
CA ILE A 328 6.41 9.27 -2.15
C ILE A 328 7.76 10.02 -2.09
N LEU A 329 8.04 10.83 -3.11
CA LEU A 329 9.29 11.60 -3.20
C LEU A 329 9.35 12.78 -2.22
N PHE A 330 8.22 13.44 -1.95
CA PHE A 330 8.23 14.74 -1.25
C PHE A 330 7.42 14.76 0.05
N VAL A 331 6.68 13.71 0.38
CA VAL A 331 5.86 13.65 1.60
C VAL A 331 6.40 12.56 2.51
N GLN A 332 6.45 12.82 3.81
CA GLN A 332 6.75 11.76 4.79
C GLN A 332 5.59 10.75 4.83
N TRP A 333 5.88 9.48 4.55
CA TRP A 333 4.88 8.42 4.41
C TRP A 333 5.11 7.26 5.38
N HIS A 334 4.05 6.49 5.62
CA HIS A 334 4.15 5.17 6.25
C HIS A 334 4.28 4.08 5.16
N PRO A 335 5.03 2.98 5.40
CA PRO A 335 5.33 1.99 4.36
C PRO A 335 4.09 1.40 3.68
N ASN A 336 2.99 1.21 4.42
CA ASN A 336 1.72 0.71 3.89
C ASN A 336 1.05 1.65 2.87
N TRP A 337 1.34 2.96 2.90
CA TRP A 337 0.73 3.92 1.97
C TRP A 337 1.22 3.73 0.53
N LEU A 338 2.34 3.06 0.30
CA LEU A 338 2.84 2.84 -1.06
C LEU A 338 1.98 1.81 -1.82
N LEU A 339 1.18 1.01 -1.11
CA LEU A 339 0.30 -0.01 -1.69
C LEU A 339 -0.66 0.56 -2.75
N TYR A 340 -1.12 1.80 -2.54
CA TYR A 340 -2.03 2.50 -3.45
C TYR A 340 -1.45 2.75 -4.85
N MET A 341 -0.12 2.82 -4.96
CA MET A 341 0.55 3.00 -6.26
C MET A 341 0.62 1.68 -7.07
N VAL A 342 0.62 0.53 -6.40
CA VAL A 342 0.95 -0.77 -7.03
C VAL A 342 0.07 -1.10 -8.24
N PRO A 343 -1.27 -0.96 -8.21
CA PRO A 343 -2.10 -1.20 -9.40
C PRO A 343 -1.71 -0.34 -10.59
N PHE A 344 -1.37 0.94 -10.37
CA PHE A 344 -0.94 1.84 -11.43
C PHE A 344 0.45 1.46 -11.96
N ALA A 345 1.38 1.10 -11.08
CA ALA A 345 2.74 0.71 -11.43
C ALA A 345 2.78 -0.55 -12.31
N VAL A 346 2.02 -1.59 -11.96
CA VAL A 346 1.97 -2.84 -12.75
C VAL A 346 1.25 -2.68 -14.08
N MET A 347 0.20 -1.84 -14.12
CA MET A 347 -0.46 -1.50 -15.38
C MET A 347 0.49 -0.71 -16.30
N MET A 348 1.25 0.24 -15.74
CA MET A 348 2.27 0.97 -16.49
C MET A 348 3.39 0.05 -16.99
N LEU A 349 3.82 -0.95 -16.23
CA LEU A 349 4.72 -2.00 -16.74
C LEU A 349 4.14 -2.74 -17.96
N GLY A 350 2.85 -3.06 -17.93
CA GLY A 350 2.16 -3.71 -19.06
C GLY A 350 2.21 -2.87 -20.33
N PHE A 351 1.98 -1.56 -20.19
CA PHE A 351 1.97 -0.62 -21.31
C PHE A 351 3.34 -0.05 -21.69
N SER A 352 4.35 -0.17 -20.83
CA SER A 352 5.66 0.43 -21.02
C SER A 352 6.42 -0.20 -22.18
N TYR A 353 7.18 0.64 -22.88
CA TYR A 353 8.15 0.20 -23.89
C TYR A 353 9.52 -0.12 -23.28
N ARG A 354 9.69 0.08 -21.97
CA ARG A 354 10.96 -0.07 -21.25
C ARG A 354 10.77 -0.99 -20.04
N LYS A 355 10.11 -2.12 -20.25
CA LYS A 355 9.76 -3.09 -19.20
C LYS A 355 10.95 -3.49 -18.35
N LYS A 356 12.07 -3.81 -18.99
CA LYS A 356 13.33 -4.18 -18.30
C LYS A 356 13.86 -3.07 -17.40
N LEU A 357 13.90 -1.83 -17.91
CA LEU A 357 14.35 -0.67 -17.13
C LEU A 357 13.46 -0.46 -15.90
N LEU A 358 12.14 -0.51 -16.08
CA LEU A 358 11.20 -0.35 -14.97
C LEU A 358 11.34 -1.47 -13.92
N CYS A 359 11.61 -2.72 -14.33
CA CYS A 359 11.91 -3.80 -13.38
C CYS A 359 13.19 -3.54 -12.58
N LEU A 360 14.23 -3.00 -13.24
CA LEU A 360 15.49 -2.67 -12.58
C LEU A 360 15.35 -1.49 -11.62
N ILE A 361 14.59 -0.46 -12.02
CA ILE A 361 14.23 0.66 -11.14
C ILE A 361 13.46 0.15 -9.91
N GLU A 362 12.47 -0.73 -10.08
CA GLU A 362 11.72 -1.32 -8.96
C GLU A 362 12.61 -2.17 -8.03
N CYS A 363 13.60 -2.89 -8.59
CA CYS A 363 14.61 -3.60 -7.80
C CYS A 363 15.44 -2.64 -6.94
N VAL A 364 16.02 -1.59 -7.53
CA VAL A 364 16.83 -0.60 -6.80
C VAL A 364 15.96 0.13 -5.78
N PHE A 365 14.74 0.51 -6.16
CA PHE A 365 13.74 1.09 -5.27
C PHE A 365 13.52 0.21 -4.04
N SER A 366 13.34 -1.10 -4.23
CA SER A 366 13.07 -2.02 -3.13
C SER A 366 14.23 -2.11 -2.14
N VAL A 367 15.48 -2.05 -2.61
CA VAL A 367 16.67 -1.99 -1.74
C VAL A 367 16.66 -0.69 -0.93
N CYS A 368 16.54 0.46 -1.59
CA CYS A 368 16.54 1.77 -0.91
C CYS A 368 15.36 1.90 0.05
N TRP A 369 14.20 1.38 -0.34
CA TRP A 369 12.98 1.44 0.45
C TRP A 369 13.09 0.61 1.72
N LEU A 370 13.62 -0.62 1.65
CA LEU A 370 13.89 -1.44 2.84
C LEU A 370 14.86 -0.74 3.80
N ALA A 371 15.95 -0.17 3.27
CA ALA A 371 16.93 0.54 4.10
C ALA A 371 16.30 1.77 4.80
N VAL A 372 15.54 2.60 4.07
CA VAL A 372 14.85 3.76 4.65
C VAL A 372 13.78 3.35 5.65
N CYS A 373 13.07 2.23 5.42
CA CYS A 373 12.08 1.74 6.39
C CYS A 373 12.75 1.26 7.69
N ALA A 374 13.85 0.51 7.59
CA ALA A 374 14.60 0.03 8.75
C ALA A 374 15.19 1.19 9.57
N LEU A 375 15.69 2.24 8.90
CA LEU A 375 16.24 3.44 9.56
C LEU A 375 15.15 4.34 10.15
N GLY A 376 14.04 4.52 9.44
CA GLY A 376 12.99 5.48 9.81
C GLY A 376 11.93 4.94 10.77
N TRP A 377 11.77 3.62 10.85
CA TRP A 377 10.74 2.97 11.67
C TRP A 377 11.31 1.86 12.54
N LEU A 378 12.27 2.26 13.38
CA LEU A 378 13.02 1.40 14.31
C LEU A 378 12.09 0.40 15.01
N PHE A 379 12.48 -0.88 14.96
CA PHE A 379 11.83 -2.01 15.65
C PHE A 379 10.35 -2.26 15.29
N ASN A 380 9.84 -1.64 14.23
CA ASN A 380 8.44 -1.81 13.81
C ASN A 380 8.31 -2.29 12.35
N TYR A 381 9.29 -1.95 11.49
CA TYR A 381 9.31 -2.32 10.08
C TYR A 381 10.71 -2.85 9.74
N ASP A 382 11.08 -3.91 10.43
CA ASP A 382 12.32 -4.65 10.22
C ASP A 382 12.01 -6.15 10.48
N ASN A 383 13.02 -6.99 10.70
CA ASN A 383 12.83 -8.41 10.95
C ASN A 383 11.92 -8.73 12.15
N ASP A 384 11.72 -7.79 13.08
CA ASP A 384 10.76 -7.91 14.18
C ASP A 384 9.33 -8.23 13.71
N LEU A 385 9.00 -7.94 12.45
CA LEU A 385 7.74 -8.38 11.84
C LEU A 385 7.56 -9.90 11.93
N ILE A 386 8.64 -10.69 11.89
CA ILE A 386 8.54 -12.15 11.98
C ILE A 386 8.03 -12.60 13.34
N ASN A 387 8.35 -11.88 14.42
CA ASN A 387 7.93 -12.21 15.79
C ASN A 387 6.41 -12.09 15.96
N GLY A 388 5.78 -11.24 15.14
CA GLY A 388 4.34 -11.09 15.12
C GLY A 388 3.60 -12.17 14.33
N GLY A 389 4.27 -13.01 13.54
CA GLY A 389 3.59 -14.00 12.69
C GLY A 389 2.79 -15.07 13.46
N VAL A 390 1.75 -15.61 12.84
CA VAL A 390 0.93 -16.70 13.41
C VAL A 390 1.79 -17.92 13.71
N PHE A 391 2.58 -18.38 12.75
CA PHE A 391 3.45 -19.55 12.95
C PHE A 391 4.59 -19.26 13.91
N SER A 392 5.08 -18.02 13.94
CA SER A 392 6.07 -17.57 14.91
C SER A 392 5.55 -17.67 16.34
N GLN A 393 4.33 -17.19 16.58
CA GLN A 393 3.64 -17.30 17.86
C GLN A 393 3.34 -18.76 18.25
N LEU A 394 2.92 -19.60 17.31
CA LEU A 394 2.54 -21.00 17.59
C LEU A 394 3.74 -21.95 17.76
N LEU A 395 4.81 -21.73 16.99
CA LEU A 395 6.00 -22.60 16.97
C LEU A 395 7.13 -22.06 17.85
N GLY A 396 6.95 -20.90 18.47
CA GLY A 396 7.99 -20.23 19.26
C GLY A 396 9.18 -19.80 18.40
N ILE A 397 8.97 -19.50 17.11
CA ILE A 397 10.01 -18.96 16.24
C ILE A 397 10.07 -17.45 16.51
N HIS A 398 11.18 -16.98 17.06
CA HIS A 398 11.36 -15.57 17.38
C HIS A 398 12.81 -15.17 17.13
N THR A 399 12.99 -13.90 16.81
CA THR A 399 14.28 -13.21 16.87
C THR A 399 14.38 -12.52 18.23
N GLU A 400 15.59 -12.34 18.74
CA GLU A 400 15.80 -11.55 19.97
C GLU A 400 15.38 -10.08 19.81
N GLY A 401 15.10 -9.64 18.58
CA GLY A 401 14.72 -8.28 18.24
C GLY A 401 15.80 -7.26 18.61
N GLY A 402 15.45 -5.97 18.60
CA GLY A 402 16.35 -4.93 19.11
C GLY A 402 17.69 -4.81 18.35
N GLU A 403 18.79 -4.62 19.09
CA GLU A 403 20.14 -4.32 18.55
C GLU A 403 20.84 -5.50 17.86
N PHE A 404 20.40 -6.75 18.06
CA PHE A 404 21.13 -7.94 17.58
C PHE A 404 20.42 -8.72 16.47
N GLY A 405 19.18 -8.35 16.11
CA GLY A 405 18.36 -9.04 15.09
C GLY A 405 17.76 -8.15 14.00
N THR A 406 18.04 -6.85 13.97
CA THR A 406 17.45 -5.91 12.99
C THR A 406 18.47 -5.48 11.92
N ILE A 407 17.99 -5.02 10.76
CA ILE A 407 18.83 -4.42 9.72
C ILE A 407 19.44 -3.10 10.21
N TYR A 408 18.74 -2.37 11.08
CA TYR A 408 19.19 -1.08 11.60
C TYR A 408 20.64 -1.10 12.17
N PRO A 409 21.01 -1.98 13.11
CA PRO A 409 22.39 -2.15 13.60
C PRO A 409 23.40 -2.45 12.49
N ILE A 410 23.04 -3.22 11.46
CA ILE A 410 23.94 -3.45 10.32
C ILE A 410 24.19 -2.14 9.57
N LEU A 411 23.13 -1.36 9.30
CA LEU A 411 23.24 -0.08 8.59
C LEU A 411 23.97 0.98 9.43
N VAL A 412 23.79 0.99 10.75
CA VAL A 412 24.35 2.05 11.62
C VAL A 412 25.70 1.67 12.24
N GLN A 413 25.95 0.40 12.57
CA GLN A 413 27.20 -0.02 13.20
C GLN A 413 28.22 -0.53 12.17
N LYS A 414 27.79 -1.36 11.20
CA LYS A 414 28.70 -1.89 10.16
C LYS A 414 28.88 -0.95 8.98
N MET A 415 27.90 -0.07 8.72
CA MET A 415 27.99 1.00 7.71
C MET A 415 27.98 2.40 8.34
N ALA A 416 28.49 2.55 9.57
CA ALA A 416 28.49 3.77 10.38
C ALA A 416 29.02 5.04 9.69
N GLY A 417 29.83 4.89 8.63
CA GLY A 417 30.33 6.00 7.83
C GLY A 417 29.34 6.56 6.80
N ILE A 418 28.16 5.95 6.62
CA ILE A 418 27.18 6.36 5.62
C ILE A 418 26.09 7.21 6.29
N PRO A 419 25.97 8.52 5.95
CA PRO A 419 24.94 9.37 6.53
C PRO A 419 23.54 8.94 6.07
N VAL A 420 22.54 9.09 6.95
CA VAL A 420 21.11 8.84 6.64
C VAL A 420 20.67 9.61 5.39
N ASP A 421 21.21 10.81 5.21
CA ASP A 421 20.96 11.67 4.05
C ASP A 421 21.30 10.98 2.72
N LEU A 422 22.31 10.10 2.68
CA LEU A 422 22.63 9.34 1.47
C LEU A 422 21.54 8.33 1.14
N TYR A 423 21.01 7.59 2.13
CA TYR A 423 19.93 6.63 1.91
C TYR A 423 18.66 7.33 1.39
N ILE A 424 18.31 8.47 1.99
CA ILE A 424 17.18 9.31 1.55
C ILE A 424 17.42 9.86 0.14
N SER A 425 18.65 10.31 -0.15
CA SER A 425 19.03 10.81 -1.48
C SER A 425 18.98 9.72 -2.55
N LEU A 426 19.43 8.50 -2.23
CA LEU A 426 19.36 7.35 -3.14
C LEU A 426 17.90 6.95 -3.41
N LEU A 427 17.05 6.89 -2.38
CA LEU A 427 15.63 6.65 -2.56
C LEU A 427 14.96 7.73 -3.42
N SER A 428 15.31 9.00 -3.18
CA SER A 428 14.82 10.13 -3.96
C SER A 428 15.26 10.05 -5.43
N ALA A 429 16.52 9.68 -5.68
CA ALA A 429 17.07 9.54 -7.02
C ALA A 429 16.38 8.41 -7.80
N VAL A 430 16.11 7.26 -7.18
CA VAL A 430 15.42 6.16 -7.86
C VAL A 430 13.94 6.48 -8.13
N LEU A 431 13.27 7.21 -7.23
CA LEU A 431 11.91 7.70 -7.46
C LEU A 431 11.88 8.71 -8.63
N ALA A 432 12.81 9.67 -8.66
CA ALA A 432 12.94 10.61 -9.76
C ALA A 432 13.25 9.90 -11.09
N ALA A 433 14.11 8.88 -11.08
CA ALA A 433 14.38 8.04 -12.24
C ALA A 433 13.12 7.28 -12.71
N TRP A 434 12.31 6.78 -11.77
CA TRP A 434 11.03 6.13 -12.08
C TRP A 434 10.05 7.11 -12.72
N MET A 435 9.93 8.32 -12.17
CA MET A 435 9.10 9.39 -12.74
C MET A 435 9.55 9.76 -14.15
N ALA A 436 10.86 9.92 -14.36
CA ALA A 436 11.42 10.23 -15.68
C ALA A 436 11.16 9.10 -16.68
N ALA A 437 11.28 7.83 -16.26
CA ALA A 437 10.96 6.68 -17.09
C ALA A 437 9.47 6.68 -17.49
N VAL A 438 8.56 6.84 -16.54
CA VAL A 438 7.11 6.90 -16.80
C VAL A 438 6.75 8.10 -17.69
N GLY A 439 7.20 9.30 -17.33
CA GLY A 439 6.92 10.52 -18.08
C GLY A 439 7.45 10.45 -19.52
N SER A 440 8.64 9.89 -19.71
CA SER A 440 9.18 9.67 -21.04
C SER A 440 8.35 8.66 -21.84
N ASP A 441 7.83 7.58 -21.24
CA ASP A 441 6.94 6.63 -21.94
C ASP A 441 5.64 7.31 -22.39
N LEU A 442 5.05 8.16 -21.54
CA LEU A 442 3.86 8.95 -21.88
C LEU A 442 4.15 9.92 -23.04
N TYR A 443 5.30 10.59 -23.02
CA TYR A 443 5.72 11.49 -24.08
C TYR A 443 5.92 10.74 -25.41
N ARG A 444 6.63 9.60 -25.38
CA ARG A 444 6.89 8.79 -26.58
C ARG A 444 5.62 8.31 -27.24
N ASN A 445 4.67 7.84 -26.42
CA ASN A 445 3.38 7.39 -26.91
C ASN A 445 2.60 8.52 -27.61
N ARG A 446 2.57 9.72 -27.02
CA ARG A 446 1.92 10.87 -27.68
C ARG A 446 2.55 11.25 -29.01
N LYS A 447 3.86 11.04 -29.17
CA LYS A 447 4.57 11.31 -30.42
C LYS A 447 4.51 10.15 -31.43
N GLY A 448 3.88 9.04 -31.10
CA GLY A 448 3.74 7.89 -32.01
C GLY A 448 5.08 7.28 -32.43
N MET A 449 6.12 7.40 -31.60
CA MET A 449 7.47 6.96 -31.98
C MET A 449 7.56 5.43 -32.07
N LYS A 450 8.15 4.92 -33.15
CA LYS A 450 8.38 3.48 -33.37
C LYS A 450 9.50 2.97 -32.43
N MET A 451 9.27 1.83 -31.80
CA MET A 451 10.19 1.21 -30.83
C MET A 451 10.70 -0.15 -31.31
N GLY A 452 11.87 -0.56 -30.83
CA GLY A 452 12.43 -1.88 -31.13
C GLY A 452 11.62 -3.00 -30.47
N LYS A 453 11.35 -4.08 -31.20
CA LYS A 453 10.53 -5.22 -30.73
C LYS A 453 11.02 -5.83 -29.42
N LYS A 454 12.35 -5.80 -29.18
CA LYS A 454 13.00 -6.35 -27.97
C LYS A 454 12.74 -5.52 -26.71
N GLU A 455 12.56 -4.21 -26.84
CA GLU A 455 12.30 -3.32 -25.70
C GLU A 455 10.88 -3.52 -25.15
N MET A 456 9.97 -3.99 -26.01
CA MET A 456 8.55 -4.16 -25.71
C MET A 456 8.19 -5.49 -25.04
N THR A 457 9.11 -6.45 -24.99
CA THR A 457 8.88 -7.80 -24.45
C THR A 457 9.28 -7.92 -22.99
N PHE A 458 8.59 -8.77 -22.23
CA PHE A 458 9.02 -9.15 -20.89
C PHE A 458 10.22 -10.11 -20.97
N GLU A 459 11.11 -10.01 -19.98
CA GLU A 459 12.20 -10.96 -19.73
C GLU A 459 12.00 -11.51 -18.31
N ARG A 460 12.06 -12.84 -18.14
CA ARG A 460 11.78 -13.50 -16.85
C ARG A 460 12.77 -13.07 -15.76
N GLY A 461 14.06 -12.95 -16.09
CA GLY A 461 15.13 -12.56 -15.16
C GLY A 461 14.89 -11.17 -14.54
N PRO A 462 14.74 -10.09 -15.33
CA PRO A 462 14.39 -8.77 -14.80
C PRO A 462 13.10 -8.76 -13.98
N VAL A 463 12.08 -9.51 -14.39
CA VAL A 463 10.84 -9.60 -13.60
C VAL A 463 11.11 -10.20 -12.23
N LEU A 464 11.88 -11.29 -12.12
CA LEU A 464 12.22 -11.90 -10.82
C LEU A 464 13.18 -11.03 -9.99
N LEU A 465 14.08 -10.31 -10.66
CA LEU A 465 15.07 -9.45 -10.01
C LEU A 465 14.40 -8.32 -9.19
N ARG A 466 13.24 -7.82 -9.64
CA ARG A 466 12.48 -6.80 -8.88
C ARG A 466 12.21 -7.20 -7.43
N SER A 467 11.96 -8.50 -7.21
CA SER A 467 11.53 -9.07 -5.94
C SER A 467 12.70 -9.63 -5.14
N LEU A 468 13.90 -9.70 -5.74
CA LEU A 468 15.09 -10.26 -5.12
C LEU A 468 15.44 -9.60 -3.78
N PRO A 469 15.43 -8.26 -3.64
CA PRO A 469 15.70 -7.62 -2.35
C PRO A 469 14.76 -8.10 -1.25
N MET A 470 13.48 -8.27 -1.57
CA MET A 470 12.47 -8.73 -0.62
C MET A 470 12.62 -10.22 -0.30
N MET A 471 12.98 -11.06 -1.29
CA MET A 471 13.28 -12.47 -1.03
C MET A 471 14.50 -12.63 -0.11
N LEU A 472 15.54 -11.82 -0.32
CA LEU A 472 16.71 -11.80 0.56
C LEU A 472 16.36 -11.33 1.96
N PHE A 473 15.49 -10.32 2.09
CA PHE A 473 14.95 -9.89 3.39
C PHE A 473 14.24 -11.02 4.11
N ILE A 474 13.30 -11.71 3.44
CA ILE A 474 12.56 -12.85 4.01
C ILE A 474 13.54 -13.94 4.49
N LEU A 475 14.50 -14.34 3.63
CA LEU A 475 15.51 -15.35 3.98
C LEU A 475 16.37 -14.91 5.17
N TYR A 476 16.75 -13.63 5.21
CA TYR A 476 17.50 -13.07 6.32
C TYR A 476 16.69 -13.13 7.63
N SER A 477 15.41 -12.71 7.62
CA SER A 477 14.54 -12.76 8.80
C SER A 477 14.39 -14.18 9.34
N PHE A 478 14.29 -15.20 8.46
CA PHE A 478 14.29 -16.60 8.89
C PHE A 478 15.63 -17.05 9.46
N ALA A 479 16.74 -16.72 8.79
CA ALA A 479 18.07 -17.16 9.21
C ALA A 479 18.39 -16.70 10.64
N ILE A 480 18.05 -15.46 10.99
CA ILE A 480 18.33 -14.91 12.32
C ILE A 480 17.43 -15.48 13.42
N CYS A 481 16.34 -16.19 13.09
CA CYS A 481 15.56 -16.91 14.10
C CYS A 481 16.29 -18.17 14.62
N PHE A 482 17.29 -18.67 13.88
CA PHE A 482 18.01 -19.90 14.19
C PHE A 482 19.50 -19.67 14.48
N VAL A 483 19.95 -18.43 14.37
CA VAL A 483 21.30 -18.02 14.76
C VAL A 483 21.18 -17.38 16.14
N SER A 484 21.63 -18.08 17.18
CA SER A 484 21.93 -17.46 18.47
C SER A 484 23.06 -16.46 18.24
N VAL A 485 22.76 -15.16 18.35
CA VAL A 485 23.77 -14.09 18.25
C VAL A 485 24.42 -13.89 19.60
#